data_AF-A0A4S8KP01-F1
#
_entry.id   AF-A0A4S8KP01-F1
#
_cell.length_a   1.000
_cell.length_b   1.000
_cell.length_c   1.000
_cell.angle_alpha   90.00
_cell.angle_beta   90.00
_cell.angle_gamma   90.00
#
_symmetry.space_group_name_H-M   'P 1'
#
loop_
_entity.id
_entity.type
_entity.pdbx_description
1 polymer ?
#
loop_
_entity_poly.entity_id
_entity_poly.type
_entity_poly.pdbx_seq_one_letter_code
_entity_poly.pdbx_strand_id
1 'polypeptide(L)'
;MRQNWRRRLEDLLHDKPPSSELQSGAKDPNALLIAASIHAKDKLVLVYLRDARHEIHVHDLITGRPLRRILRDLVGQFMVTGRRVDKDMFIFYSGFTSPGTVYRYRFDDERDMCSLFRTIRIPGLDLDKFVTESVFYPSKDGISIHMFITRPKNVLLDGTAPVLQYCYGGFALAMLPTFSVSTILFCKIYRAIGGSEYYGESWHRAGMLGNKQNVFNDLNAATEWLVANKYANKDHIAIHGGSNGGVLTTACANQAPGLYRCVITIGGIIDMLRVC
;
A
#
# COMPACT_ATOMS: atom_id res chain seq x y z
N MET A 1 -4.98 43.04 -3.92
CA MET A 1 -5.77 42.00 -3.20
C MET A 1 -5.47 40.58 -3.69
N ARG A 2 -4.20 40.14 -3.63
CA ARG A 2 -3.79 38.76 -3.94
C ARG A 2 -2.57 38.40 -3.08
N GLN A 3 -2.76 38.05 -1.80
CA GLN A 3 -1.63 37.58 -0.99
C GLN A 3 -1.97 36.76 0.29
N ASN A 4 -3.23 36.45 0.60
CA ASN A 4 -3.58 35.87 1.91
C ASN A 4 -4.05 34.41 1.94
N TRP A 5 -3.94 33.65 0.84
CA TRP A 5 -4.38 32.24 0.85
C TRP A 5 -3.29 31.24 1.26
N ARG A 6 -2.00 31.53 1.02
CA ARG A 6 -0.90 30.63 1.42
C ARG A 6 -0.67 30.61 2.93
N ARG A 7 -0.77 31.77 3.60
CA ARG A 7 -0.61 31.89 5.07
C ARG A 7 -1.63 31.06 5.85
N ARG A 8 -2.89 31.04 5.42
CA ARG A 8 -3.96 30.26 6.10
C ARG A 8 -3.80 28.74 6.03
N LEU A 9 -3.06 28.22 5.06
CA LEU A 9 -2.78 26.78 4.94
C LEU A 9 -1.58 26.37 5.81
N GLU A 10 -0.60 27.25 5.97
CA GLU A 10 0.51 27.07 6.92
C GLU A 10 0.04 27.21 8.37
N ASP A 11 -0.87 28.16 8.66
CA ASP A 11 -1.43 28.34 10.00
C ASP A 11 -2.28 27.12 10.43
N LEU A 12 -3.00 26.47 9.50
CA LEU A 12 -3.72 25.21 9.74
C LEU A 12 -2.79 23.99 9.97
N LEU A 13 -1.51 24.10 9.59
CA LEU A 13 -0.50 23.06 9.78
C LEU A 13 0.41 23.34 10.99
N HIS A 14 0.44 24.57 11.50
CA HIS A 14 1.34 25.00 12.57
C HIS A 14 0.67 25.42 13.89
N ASP A 15 -0.64 25.69 13.90
CA ASP A 15 -1.37 25.80 15.17
C ASP A 15 -1.58 24.40 15.75
N LYS A 16 -0.86 24.11 16.84
CA LYS A 16 -1.24 23.01 17.74
C LYS A 16 -2.68 23.30 18.19
N PRO A 17 -3.66 22.44 17.85
CA PRO A 17 -5.01 22.67 18.32
C PRO A 17 -5.02 22.63 19.86
N PRO A 18 -5.93 23.38 20.52
CA PRO A 18 -6.14 23.22 21.95
C PRO A 18 -6.32 21.73 22.24
N SER A 19 -5.49 21.21 23.14
CA SER A 19 -5.17 19.79 23.32
C SER A 19 -6.32 18.93 23.88
N SER A 20 -7.57 19.40 23.81
CA SER A 20 -8.72 18.73 24.40
C SER A 20 -9.90 18.46 23.47
N GLU A 21 -9.97 18.95 22.22
CA GLU A 21 -11.22 18.86 21.43
C GLU A 21 -11.13 18.29 19.99
N LEU A 22 -9.98 17.78 19.54
CA LEU A 22 -9.88 16.94 18.32
C LEU A 22 -9.74 15.45 18.66
N GLN A 23 -10.66 14.93 19.50
CA GLN A 23 -10.60 13.55 20.00
C GLN A 23 -11.42 12.50 19.21
N SER A 24 -11.93 12.78 18.01
CA SER A 24 -12.63 11.76 17.21
C SER A 24 -11.99 11.52 15.85
N GLY A 25 -11.06 10.56 15.78
CA GLY A 25 -10.59 9.94 14.52
C GLY A 25 -9.09 9.63 14.44
N ALA A 26 -8.25 10.23 15.29
CA ALA A 26 -6.78 10.15 15.19
C ALA A 26 -6.10 9.25 16.25
N LYS A 27 -6.86 8.42 16.98
CA LYS A 27 -6.34 7.61 18.10
C LYS A 27 -6.07 6.14 17.79
N ASP A 28 -6.20 5.72 16.54
CA ASP A 28 -5.81 4.37 16.18
C ASP A 28 -4.35 4.37 15.67
N PRO A 29 -3.37 3.93 16.49
CA PRO A 29 -1.97 3.88 16.07
C PRO A 29 -1.75 2.98 14.85
N ASN A 30 -2.72 2.14 14.50
CA ASN A 30 -2.65 1.20 13.38
C ASN A 30 -3.39 1.71 12.12
N ALA A 31 -3.96 2.92 12.14
CA ALA A 31 -4.60 3.52 10.96
C ALA A 31 -4.00 4.88 10.61
N LEU A 32 -3.21 4.93 9.55
CA LEU A 32 -2.59 6.14 9.05
C LEU A 32 -3.58 6.92 8.17
N LEU A 33 -3.84 8.20 8.48
CA LEU A 33 -4.60 9.06 7.57
C LEU A 33 -3.74 9.39 6.33
N ILE A 34 -4.18 8.95 5.15
CA ILE A 34 -3.43 9.13 3.89
C ILE A 34 -4.06 10.12 2.92
N ALA A 35 -5.36 10.40 3.04
CA ALA A 35 -6.02 11.44 2.27
C ALA A 35 -7.23 12.03 3.01
N ALA A 36 -7.49 13.31 2.79
CA ALA A 36 -8.68 14.00 3.26
C ALA A 36 -9.24 14.88 2.13
N SER A 37 -10.54 14.86 1.94
CA SER A 37 -11.22 15.64 0.90
C SER A 37 -12.62 16.05 1.34
N ILE A 38 -13.14 17.14 0.77
CA ILE A 38 -14.47 17.66 1.10
C ILE A 38 -15.37 17.48 -0.12
N HIS A 39 -16.57 16.92 0.10
CA HIS A 39 -17.58 16.63 -0.90
C HIS A 39 -18.96 17.12 -0.44
N ALA A 40 -19.91 17.28 -1.36
CA ALA A 40 -21.29 17.68 -1.07
C ALA A 40 -21.44 18.86 -0.09
N LYS A 41 -20.53 19.85 -0.21
CA LYS A 41 -20.36 21.08 0.58
C LYS A 41 -19.86 20.89 2.01
N ASP A 42 -20.34 19.88 2.73
CA ASP A 42 -20.19 19.73 4.18
C ASP A 42 -19.84 18.30 4.62
N LYS A 43 -19.41 17.43 3.69
CA LYS A 43 -18.99 16.05 4.00
C LYS A 43 -17.49 15.94 3.90
N LEU A 44 -16.86 15.56 5.01
CA LEU A 44 -15.43 15.26 5.07
C LEU A 44 -15.21 13.78 4.80
N VAL A 45 -14.48 13.45 3.75
CA VAL A 45 -14.11 12.09 3.40
C VAL A 45 -12.65 11.88 3.74
N LEU A 46 -12.40 10.91 4.62
CA LEU A 46 -11.09 10.52 5.11
C LEU A 46 -10.75 9.13 4.57
N VAL A 47 -9.55 8.99 4.02
CA VAL A 47 -9.00 7.69 3.61
C VAL A 47 -7.89 7.34 4.58
N TYR A 48 -8.07 6.24 5.30
CA TYR A 48 -7.07 5.67 6.20
C TYR A 48 -6.40 4.47 5.57
N LEU A 49 -5.16 4.19 5.97
CA LEU A 49 -4.40 3.00 5.64
C LEU A 49 -4.22 2.18 6.92
N ARG A 50 -4.75 0.95 6.94
CA ARG A 50 -4.62 0.00 8.05
C ARG A 50 -4.18 -1.35 7.49
N ASP A 51 -3.05 -1.87 7.95
CA ASP A 51 -2.50 -3.17 7.51
C ASP A 51 -2.48 -3.29 5.96
N ALA A 52 -1.95 -2.21 5.35
CA ALA A 52 -2.06 -1.71 3.98
C ALA A 52 -3.33 -2.00 3.17
N ARG A 53 -4.47 -1.81 3.83
CA ARG A 53 -5.79 -1.70 3.22
C ARG A 53 -6.30 -0.29 3.41
N HIS A 54 -6.86 0.29 2.35
CA HIS A 54 -7.52 1.57 2.51
C HIS A 54 -8.87 1.39 3.21
N GLU A 55 -9.27 2.37 4.03
CA GLU A 55 -10.61 2.48 4.60
C GLU A 55 -11.16 3.87 4.28
N ILE A 56 -12.39 3.95 3.78
CA ILE A 56 -13.04 5.23 3.50
C ILE A 56 -14.08 5.53 4.56
N HIS A 57 -13.89 6.65 5.24
CA HIS A 57 -14.77 7.16 6.28
C HIS A 57 -15.36 8.50 5.85
N VAL A 58 -16.66 8.66 6.02
CA VAL A 58 -17.39 9.90 5.73
C VAL A 58 -17.84 10.49 7.05
N HIS A 59 -17.52 11.76 7.25
CA HIS A 59 -17.79 12.55 8.45
C HIS A 59 -18.56 13.81 8.10
N ASP A 60 -19.24 14.36 9.08
CA ASP A 60 -19.72 15.72 9.03
C ASP A 60 -18.53 16.69 9.14
N LEU A 61 -18.43 17.66 8.23
CA LEU A 61 -17.27 18.56 8.15
C LEU A 61 -17.18 19.50 9.37
N ILE A 62 -18.32 19.94 9.92
CA ILE A 62 -18.35 20.97 10.94
C ILE A 62 -18.12 20.36 12.32
N THR A 63 -18.81 19.28 12.61
CA THR A 63 -18.77 18.61 13.92
C THR A 63 -17.69 17.53 14.00
N GLY A 64 -17.14 17.09 12.87
CA GLY A 64 -16.21 15.95 12.81
C GLY A 64 -16.88 14.59 13.07
N ARG A 65 -18.20 14.56 13.33
CA ARG A 65 -18.93 13.35 13.70
C ARG A 65 -18.82 12.30 12.58
N PRO A 66 -18.47 11.03 12.90
CA PRO A 66 -18.49 9.97 11.91
C PRO A 66 -19.93 9.71 11.47
N LEU A 67 -20.14 9.72 10.15
CA LEU A 67 -21.42 9.41 9.54
C LEU A 67 -21.46 7.95 9.08
N ARG A 68 -20.40 7.48 8.40
CA ARG A 68 -20.31 6.11 7.89
C ARG A 68 -18.91 5.71 7.45
N ARG A 69 -18.67 4.40 7.41
CA ARG A 69 -17.57 3.75 6.67
C ARG A 69 -18.15 2.96 5.52
N ILE A 70 -17.60 3.13 4.32
CA ILE A 70 -18.13 2.58 3.05
C ILE A 70 -17.15 1.59 2.44
N LEU A 71 -17.65 0.70 1.56
CA LEU A 71 -16.86 -0.32 0.86
C LEU A 71 -16.02 -1.23 1.82
N ARG A 72 -16.60 -1.57 2.98
CA ARG A 72 -15.90 -2.26 4.08
C ARG A 72 -15.37 -3.65 3.72
N ASP A 73 -16.03 -4.31 2.77
CA ASP A 73 -15.73 -5.70 2.39
C ASP A 73 -14.61 -5.77 1.32
N LEU A 74 -14.18 -4.62 0.80
CA LEU A 74 -13.16 -4.55 -0.24
C LEU A 74 -11.78 -4.28 0.37
N VAL A 75 -10.82 -5.10 -0.04
CA VAL A 75 -9.41 -4.98 0.34
C VAL A 75 -8.62 -4.49 -0.85
N GLY A 76 -8.02 -3.30 -0.75
CA GLY A 76 -7.23 -2.75 -1.84
C GLY A 76 -6.87 -1.28 -1.65
N GLN A 77 -6.35 -0.69 -2.72
CA GLN A 77 -6.17 0.75 -2.85
C GLN A 77 -7.48 1.40 -3.29
N PHE A 78 -7.84 2.48 -2.61
CA PHE A 78 -8.89 3.41 -3.02
C PHE A 78 -8.33 4.78 -3.41
N MET A 79 -8.86 5.35 -4.48
CA MET A 79 -8.68 6.75 -4.85
C MET A 79 -10.04 7.42 -4.97
N VAL A 80 -10.24 8.50 -4.21
CA VAL A 80 -11.49 9.27 -4.19
C VAL A 80 -11.32 10.52 -5.06
N THR A 81 -12.27 10.77 -5.96
CA THR A 81 -12.32 11.97 -6.79
C THR A 81 -13.69 12.62 -6.75
N GLY A 82 -13.72 13.94 -6.82
CA GLY A 82 -14.93 14.75 -6.68
C GLY A 82 -14.58 16.11 -6.10
N ARG A 83 -15.35 17.13 -6.42
CA ARG A 83 -15.18 18.48 -5.87
C ARG A 83 -16.15 18.68 -4.72
N ARG A 84 -15.81 19.63 -3.84
CA ARG A 84 -16.69 20.07 -2.76
C ARG A 84 -18.12 20.41 -3.21
N VAL A 85 -18.31 20.94 -4.42
CA VAL A 85 -19.63 21.35 -4.91
C VAL A 85 -20.41 20.22 -5.59
N ASP A 86 -19.76 19.11 -5.90
CA ASP A 86 -20.40 17.99 -6.58
C ASP A 86 -21.31 17.23 -5.59
N LYS A 87 -22.44 16.75 -6.10
CA LYS A 87 -23.39 15.92 -5.34
C LYS A 87 -22.92 14.46 -5.20
N ASP A 88 -21.92 14.11 -5.98
CA ASP A 88 -21.38 12.77 -6.08
C ASP A 88 -19.86 12.80 -5.95
N MET A 89 -19.30 11.70 -5.47
CA MET A 89 -17.89 11.38 -5.63
C MET A 89 -17.75 10.05 -6.37
N PHE A 90 -16.60 9.85 -7.01
CA PHE A 90 -16.22 8.58 -7.61
C PHE A 90 -15.07 7.96 -6.82
N ILE A 91 -15.15 6.65 -6.64
CA ILE A 91 -14.15 5.87 -5.90
C ILE A 91 -13.59 4.84 -6.86
N PHE A 92 -12.33 4.99 -7.23
CA PHE A 92 -11.60 3.95 -7.93
C PHE A 92 -11.02 2.97 -6.91
N TYR A 93 -11.28 1.68 -7.10
CA TYR A 93 -10.79 0.56 -6.31
C TYR A 93 -9.90 -0.34 -7.17
N SER A 94 -8.72 -0.68 -6.68
CA SER A 94 -7.86 -1.72 -7.26
C SER A 94 -7.24 -2.59 -6.17
N GLY A 95 -6.96 -3.84 -6.50
CA GLY A 95 -6.24 -4.80 -5.67
C GLY A 95 -5.43 -5.73 -6.57
N PHE A 96 -4.58 -6.59 -6.01
CA PHE A 96 -3.73 -7.49 -6.80
C PHE A 96 -4.53 -8.34 -7.81
N THR A 97 -5.75 -8.76 -7.46
CA THR A 97 -6.65 -9.55 -8.32
C THR A 97 -7.88 -8.75 -8.79
N SER A 98 -7.85 -7.42 -8.68
CA SER A 98 -8.94 -6.53 -9.10
C SER A 98 -8.42 -5.40 -10.01
N PRO A 99 -8.62 -5.47 -11.34
CA PRO A 99 -8.04 -4.55 -12.32
C PRO A 99 -8.42 -3.09 -12.16
N GLY A 100 -9.56 -2.85 -11.52
CA GLY A 100 -10.13 -1.52 -11.38
C GLY A 100 -11.64 -1.60 -11.39
N THR A 101 -12.26 -1.11 -10.32
CA THR A 101 -13.69 -0.89 -10.23
C THR A 101 -13.94 0.53 -9.80
N VAL A 102 -14.81 1.24 -10.52
CA VAL A 102 -15.27 2.58 -10.15
C VAL A 102 -16.64 2.42 -9.50
N TYR A 103 -16.76 2.93 -8.28
CA TYR A 103 -18.03 3.12 -7.59
C TYR A 103 -18.42 4.59 -7.70
N ARG A 104 -19.71 4.85 -7.91
CA ARG A 104 -20.29 6.18 -7.76
C ARG A 104 -20.93 6.25 -6.38
N TYR A 105 -20.59 7.29 -5.64
CA TYR A 105 -21.18 7.56 -4.34
C TYR A 105 -21.98 8.85 -4.40
N ARG A 106 -23.29 8.78 -4.13
CA ARG A 106 -24.21 9.93 -4.14
C ARG A 106 -24.50 10.37 -2.71
N PHE A 107 -24.37 11.66 -2.41
CA PHE A 107 -24.58 12.16 -1.05
C PHE A 107 -26.05 12.46 -0.73
N ASP A 108 -26.92 12.54 -1.74
CA ASP A 108 -28.34 12.89 -1.62
C ASP A 108 -29.31 11.70 -1.71
N ASP A 109 -28.80 10.48 -1.94
CA ASP A 109 -29.60 9.26 -2.07
C ASP A 109 -29.23 8.24 -1.00
N GLU A 110 -30.05 8.10 0.04
CA GLU A 110 -29.80 7.15 1.11
C GLU A 110 -30.03 5.68 0.74
N ARG A 111 -30.77 5.41 -0.34
CA ARG A 111 -31.14 4.04 -0.73
C ARG A 111 -30.13 3.41 -1.68
N ASP A 112 -29.51 4.21 -2.53
CA ASP A 112 -28.50 3.75 -3.49
C ASP A 112 -27.28 4.69 -3.48
N MET A 113 -26.74 4.82 -2.27
CA MET A 113 -25.69 5.76 -1.94
C MET A 113 -24.32 5.38 -2.53
N CYS A 114 -24.09 4.09 -2.78
CA CYS A 114 -22.84 3.60 -3.35
C CYS A 114 -23.13 2.46 -4.33
N SER A 115 -23.06 2.76 -5.62
CA SER A 115 -23.34 1.82 -6.71
C SER A 115 -22.12 1.57 -7.58
N LEU A 116 -22.09 0.38 -8.16
CA LEU A 116 -21.12 0.05 -9.20
C LEU A 116 -21.33 0.96 -10.40
N PHE A 117 -20.30 1.73 -10.78
CA PHE A 117 -20.35 2.59 -11.96
C PHE A 117 -19.71 1.92 -13.17
N ARG A 118 -18.50 1.36 -13.01
CA ARG A 118 -17.80 0.58 -14.04
C ARG A 118 -16.84 -0.44 -13.44
N THR A 119 -16.64 -1.54 -14.15
CA THR A 119 -15.60 -2.54 -13.85
C THR A 119 -14.71 -2.71 -15.08
N ILE A 120 -13.40 -2.72 -14.88
CA ILE A 120 -12.42 -3.09 -15.89
C ILE A 120 -12.39 -4.61 -15.99
N ARG A 121 -12.59 -5.14 -17.20
CA ARG A 121 -12.46 -6.57 -17.52
C ARG A 121 -11.31 -6.77 -18.50
N ILE A 122 -10.50 -7.79 -18.25
CA ILE A 122 -9.36 -8.13 -19.10
C ILE A 122 -9.70 -9.44 -19.83
N PRO A 123 -9.94 -9.40 -21.16
CA PRO A 123 -10.23 -10.61 -21.93
C PRO A 123 -9.16 -11.68 -21.74
N GLY A 124 -9.57 -12.93 -21.56
CA GLY A 124 -8.66 -14.07 -21.40
C GLY A 124 -7.99 -14.19 -20.02
N LEU A 125 -8.30 -13.29 -19.08
CA LEU A 125 -7.75 -13.33 -17.73
C LEU A 125 -8.84 -13.59 -16.68
N ASP A 126 -8.83 -14.81 -16.17
CA ASP A 126 -9.68 -15.26 -15.08
C ASP A 126 -8.95 -15.02 -13.74
N LEU A 127 -9.35 -13.96 -13.04
CA LEU A 127 -8.73 -13.51 -11.79
C LEU A 127 -9.19 -14.30 -10.57
N ASP A 128 -10.30 -15.03 -10.67
CA ASP A 128 -10.80 -15.88 -9.60
C ASP A 128 -9.89 -17.11 -9.37
N LYS A 129 -8.98 -17.38 -10.31
CA LYS A 129 -7.92 -18.40 -10.17
C LYS A 129 -6.77 -17.96 -9.29
N PHE A 130 -6.72 -16.71 -8.87
CA PHE A 130 -5.65 -16.19 -8.02
C PHE A 130 -6.17 -15.93 -6.62
N VAL A 131 -5.23 -15.96 -5.67
CA VAL A 131 -5.47 -15.61 -4.28
C VAL A 131 -4.35 -14.68 -3.83
N THR A 132 -4.72 -13.69 -3.02
CA THR A 132 -3.80 -12.84 -2.31
C THR A 132 -3.97 -13.11 -0.82
N GLU A 133 -2.87 -13.42 -0.16
CA GLU A 133 -2.78 -13.64 1.27
C GLU A 133 -1.96 -12.52 1.90
N SER A 134 -2.21 -12.28 3.17
CA SER A 134 -1.59 -11.24 3.99
C SER A 134 -0.93 -11.95 5.17
N VAL A 135 0.39 -11.91 5.25
CA VAL A 135 1.18 -12.63 6.24
C VAL A 135 2.04 -11.67 7.05
N PHE A 136 2.40 -12.10 8.26
CA PHE A 136 3.35 -11.40 9.11
C PHE A 136 4.57 -12.29 9.35
N TYR A 137 5.77 -11.71 9.27
CA TYR A 137 7.03 -12.40 9.51
C TYR A 137 7.93 -11.57 10.44
N PRO A 138 8.75 -12.19 11.29
CA PRO A 138 9.70 -11.46 12.12
C PRO A 138 10.91 -11.01 11.28
N SER A 139 11.33 -9.76 11.45
CA SER A 139 12.64 -9.27 10.98
C SER A 139 13.77 -9.69 11.93
N LYS A 140 15.00 -9.32 11.59
CA LYS A 140 16.22 -9.66 12.35
C LYS A 140 16.17 -9.13 13.79
N ASP A 141 15.53 -8.00 14.02
CA ASP A 141 15.35 -7.38 15.34
C ASP A 141 14.08 -7.86 16.07
N GLY A 142 13.34 -8.82 15.49
CA GLY A 142 12.11 -9.37 16.04
C GLY A 142 10.85 -8.55 15.74
N ILE A 143 10.96 -7.39 15.06
CA ILE A 143 9.78 -6.63 14.65
C ILE A 143 8.99 -7.44 13.63
N SER A 144 7.67 -7.49 13.81
CA SER A 144 6.78 -8.15 12.87
C SER A 144 6.53 -7.26 11.66
N ILE A 145 6.93 -7.74 10.48
CA ILE A 145 6.76 -7.08 9.20
C ILE A 145 5.61 -7.76 8.46
N HIS A 146 4.78 -6.97 7.79
CA HIS A 146 3.72 -7.51 6.94
C HIS A 146 4.16 -7.66 5.50
N MET A 147 3.64 -8.70 4.84
CA MET A 147 3.81 -8.93 3.42
C MET A 147 2.53 -9.47 2.77
N PHE A 148 2.25 -9.04 1.55
CA PHE A 148 1.26 -9.69 0.68
C PHE A 148 1.91 -10.78 -0.17
N ILE A 149 1.21 -11.90 -0.36
CA ILE A 149 1.59 -12.97 -1.26
C ILE A 149 0.46 -13.19 -2.27
N THR A 150 0.72 -12.98 -3.56
CA THR A 150 -0.27 -13.27 -4.62
C THR A 150 0.18 -14.45 -5.46
N ARG A 151 -0.70 -15.45 -5.66
CA ARG A 151 -0.42 -16.69 -6.39
C ARG A 151 -1.67 -17.30 -7.04
N PRO A 152 -1.54 -18.17 -8.06
CA PRO A 152 -2.62 -19.05 -8.46
C PRO A 152 -3.04 -19.99 -7.32
N LYS A 153 -4.34 -20.24 -7.17
CA LYS A 153 -4.92 -21.07 -6.10
C LYS A 153 -4.41 -22.51 -6.12
N ASN A 154 -4.05 -23.04 -7.30
CA ASN A 154 -3.56 -24.39 -7.50
C ASN A 154 -2.03 -24.56 -7.29
N VAL A 155 -1.31 -23.49 -6.90
CA VAL A 155 0.10 -23.61 -6.53
C VAL A 155 0.24 -24.39 -5.22
N LEU A 156 1.04 -25.46 -5.25
CA LEU A 156 1.45 -26.20 -4.07
C LEU A 156 2.44 -25.38 -3.24
N LEU A 157 2.25 -25.39 -1.92
CA LEU A 157 3.16 -24.76 -0.95
C LEU A 157 4.15 -25.81 -0.43
N ASP A 158 4.99 -26.32 -1.33
CA ASP A 158 5.96 -27.39 -1.08
C ASP A 158 7.42 -26.93 -1.23
N GLY A 159 7.63 -25.62 -1.44
CA GLY A 159 8.95 -25.03 -1.64
C GLY A 159 9.52 -25.25 -3.04
N THR A 160 8.68 -25.61 -4.02
CA THR A 160 9.12 -25.76 -5.43
C THR A 160 8.84 -24.52 -6.28
N ALA A 161 8.01 -23.60 -5.79
CA ALA A 161 7.58 -22.44 -6.54
C ALA A 161 8.72 -21.41 -6.73
N PRO A 162 9.00 -20.94 -7.95
CA PRO A 162 9.75 -19.71 -8.13
C PRO A 162 8.99 -18.53 -7.52
N VAL A 163 9.70 -17.48 -7.11
CA VAL A 163 9.09 -16.28 -6.50
C VAL A 163 9.76 -15.02 -7.02
N LEU A 164 8.96 -13.98 -7.26
CA LEU A 164 9.44 -12.61 -7.47
C LEU A 164 8.98 -11.71 -6.33
N GLN A 165 9.90 -11.16 -5.56
CA GLN A 165 9.60 -10.18 -4.52
C GLN A 165 9.80 -8.76 -5.05
N TYR A 166 8.80 -7.91 -4.85
CA TYR A 166 8.90 -6.49 -5.14
C TYR A 166 9.09 -5.70 -3.85
N CYS A 167 9.98 -4.70 -3.88
CA CYS A 167 10.30 -3.91 -2.71
C CYS A 167 10.67 -2.46 -3.05
N TYR A 168 10.36 -1.55 -2.12
CA TYR A 168 10.76 -0.14 -2.20
C TYR A 168 11.51 0.32 -0.95
N GLY A 169 10.86 0.36 0.22
CA GLY A 169 11.53 0.54 1.52
C GLY A 169 12.15 1.92 1.76
N GLY A 170 11.36 3.00 1.64
CA GLY A 170 11.83 4.36 1.92
C GLY A 170 10.81 5.45 1.60
N PHE A 171 11.16 6.70 1.93
CA PHE A 171 10.40 7.92 1.58
C PHE A 171 8.94 7.92 2.04
N ALA A 172 8.66 7.26 3.16
CA ALA A 172 7.30 7.11 3.69
C ALA A 172 6.28 6.53 2.70
N LEU A 173 6.72 5.78 1.68
CA LEU A 173 5.83 5.17 0.70
C LEU A 173 5.31 3.82 1.21
N ALA A 174 3.98 3.69 1.21
CA ALA A 174 3.30 2.42 1.45
C ALA A 174 3.22 1.58 0.18
N MET A 175 3.53 0.30 0.31
CA MET A 175 3.30 -0.66 -0.75
C MET A 175 1.86 -1.14 -0.72
N LEU A 176 1.06 -0.54 -1.60
CA LEU A 176 -0.36 -0.86 -1.69
C LEU A 176 -0.62 -2.03 -2.65
N PRO A 177 -1.62 -2.88 -2.36
CA PRO A 177 -2.09 -3.87 -3.31
C PRO A 177 -2.68 -3.18 -4.55
N THR A 178 -1.95 -3.24 -5.66
CA THR A 178 -2.36 -2.65 -6.93
C THR A 178 -2.32 -3.69 -8.04
N PHE A 179 -3.26 -3.59 -8.98
CA PHE A 179 -3.31 -4.51 -10.10
C PHE A 179 -2.22 -4.20 -11.13
N SER A 180 -1.60 -5.25 -11.65
CA SER A 180 -0.70 -5.18 -12.79
C SER A 180 -0.89 -6.42 -13.66
N VAL A 181 -1.15 -6.20 -14.95
CA VAL A 181 -1.27 -7.30 -15.93
C VAL A 181 0.02 -8.11 -15.97
N SER A 182 1.17 -7.44 -16.02
CA SER A 182 2.49 -8.08 -16.05
C SER A 182 2.74 -8.92 -14.80
N THR A 183 2.34 -8.41 -13.63
CA THR A 183 2.43 -9.12 -12.34
C THR A 183 1.59 -10.39 -12.36
N ILE A 184 0.36 -10.33 -12.85
CA ILE A 184 -0.51 -11.51 -12.93
C ILE A 184 -0.03 -12.51 -13.99
N LEU A 185 0.45 -12.05 -15.14
CA LEU A 185 1.07 -12.91 -16.15
C LEU A 185 2.33 -13.59 -15.59
N PHE A 186 3.14 -12.86 -14.82
CA PHE A 186 4.27 -13.42 -14.12
C PHE A 186 3.81 -14.50 -13.11
N CYS A 187 2.80 -14.24 -12.28
CA CYS A 187 2.25 -15.24 -11.35
C CYS A 187 1.74 -16.51 -12.06
N LYS A 188 1.24 -16.42 -13.30
CA LYS A 188 0.85 -17.62 -14.07
C LYS A 188 2.05 -18.52 -14.37
N ILE A 189 3.21 -17.93 -14.68
CA ILE A 189 4.41 -18.65 -15.10
C ILE A 189 5.26 -19.04 -13.88
N TYR A 190 5.43 -18.08 -12.97
CA TYR A 190 6.36 -18.12 -11.84
C TYR A 190 5.65 -18.04 -10.49
N ARG A 191 4.38 -18.43 -10.43
CA ARG A 191 3.63 -18.87 -9.23
C ARG A 191 3.38 -17.85 -8.11
N ALA A 192 4.31 -17.04 -7.64
CA ALA A 192 4.04 -16.12 -6.52
C ALA A 192 4.80 -14.80 -6.54
N ILE A 193 4.17 -13.77 -5.94
CA ILE A 193 4.76 -12.43 -5.74
C ILE A 193 4.59 -11.98 -4.29
N GLY A 194 5.68 -11.46 -3.71
CA GLY A 194 5.75 -10.89 -2.35
C GLY A 194 5.95 -9.37 -2.35
N GLY A 195 5.43 -8.64 -1.36
CA GLY A 195 5.78 -7.24 -1.10
C GLY A 195 5.44 -6.78 0.32
N SER A 196 6.24 -5.88 0.91
CA SER A 196 6.15 -5.47 2.33
C SER A 196 5.69 -4.02 2.56
N GLU A 197 5.12 -3.76 3.74
CA GLU A 197 4.34 -2.55 4.05
C GLU A 197 5.08 -1.40 4.78
N TYR A 198 4.30 -0.35 5.08
CA TYR A 198 4.66 0.88 5.79
C TYR A 198 3.63 1.20 6.88
N TYR A 199 4.10 1.47 8.11
CA TYR A 199 3.25 1.74 9.28
C TYR A 199 3.36 3.18 9.82
N GLY A 200 3.51 4.16 8.94
CA GLY A 200 3.59 5.57 9.34
C GLY A 200 4.99 6.03 9.76
N GLU A 201 5.06 7.18 10.42
CA GLU A 201 6.33 7.92 10.59
C GLU A 201 7.36 7.20 11.48
N SER A 202 6.91 6.47 12.49
CA SER A 202 7.82 5.64 13.30
C SER A 202 8.51 4.57 12.45
N TRP A 203 7.75 3.92 11.56
CA TRP A 203 8.27 2.95 10.59
C TRP A 203 9.24 3.60 9.61
N HIS A 204 8.91 4.79 9.13
CA HIS A 204 9.82 5.56 8.26
C HIS A 204 11.18 5.78 8.92
N ARG A 205 11.16 6.25 10.18
CA ARG A 205 12.36 6.56 10.96
C ARG A 205 13.19 5.31 11.28
N ALA A 206 12.51 4.19 11.50
CA ALA A 206 13.16 2.90 11.71
C ALA A 206 13.90 2.38 10.46
N GLY A 207 13.59 2.91 9.26
CA GLY A 207 14.18 2.50 7.98
C GLY A 207 14.96 3.59 7.24
N MET A 208 15.32 4.71 7.89
CA MET A 208 16.02 5.82 7.23
C MET A 208 17.33 6.21 7.93
N LEU A 209 18.18 6.97 7.23
CA LEU A 209 19.46 7.50 7.73
C LEU A 209 20.32 6.37 8.35
N GLY A 210 20.80 6.55 9.58
CA GLY A 210 21.61 5.53 10.28
C GLY A 210 20.92 4.18 10.46
N ASN A 211 19.59 4.13 10.36
CA ASN A 211 18.79 2.91 10.48
C ASN A 211 18.49 2.24 9.12
N LYS A 212 19.02 2.75 8.00
CA LYS A 212 18.68 2.25 6.66
C LYS A 212 18.96 0.74 6.47
N GLN A 213 19.90 0.19 7.23
CA GLN A 213 20.22 -1.24 7.25
C GLN A 213 19.01 -2.12 7.60
N ASN A 214 18.07 -1.62 8.40
CA ASN A 214 16.88 -2.37 8.81
C ASN A 214 16.02 -2.76 7.60
N VAL A 215 15.87 -1.86 6.61
CA VAL A 215 15.10 -2.14 5.39
C VAL A 215 15.69 -3.31 4.61
N PHE A 216 17.03 -3.44 4.58
CA PHE A 216 17.71 -4.54 3.91
C PHE A 216 17.51 -5.86 4.68
N ASN A 217 17.57 -5.79 6.02
CA ASN A 217 17.29 -6.93 6.89
C ASN A 217 15.85 -7.42 6.71
N ASP A 218 14.88 -6.50 6.62
CA ASP A 218 13.46 -6.83 6.45
C ASP A 218 13.20 -7.60 5.16
N LEU A 219 13.84 -7.22 4.05
CA LEU A 219 13.71 -7.92 2.77
C LEU A 219 14.37 -9.30 2.80
N ASN A 220 15.56 -9.41 3.39
CA ASN A 220 16.24 -10.70 3.54
C ASN A 220 15.41 -11.65 4.42
N ALA A 221 14.89 -11.16 5.55
CA ALA A 221 14.01 -11.92 6.44
C ALA A 221 12.70 -12.35 5.74
N ALA A 222 12.11 -11.49 4.90
CA ALA A 222 10.94 -11.86 4.10
C ALA A 222 11.23 -13.07 3.21
N THR A 223 12.40 -13.05 2.57
CA THR A 223 12.83 -14.09 1.64
C THR A 223 13.09 -15.41 2.35
N GLU A 224 13.81 -15.35 3.46
CA GLU A 224 14.05 -16.52 4.33
C GLU A 224 12.74 -17.10 4.84
N TRP A 225 11.79 -16.25 5.24
CA TRP A 225 10.47 -16.67 5.70
C TRP A 225 9.69 -17.39 4.59
N LEU A 226 9.72 -16.88 3.36
CA LEU A 226 9.05 -17.54 2.22
C LEU A 226 9.62 -18.94 1.94
N VAL A 227 10.94 -19.11 2.04
CA VAL A 227 11.59 -20.41 1.89
C VAL A 227 11.22 -21.35 3.03
N ALA A 228 11.33 -20.87 4.28
CA ALA A 228 11.03 -21.67 5.47
C ALA A 228 9.59 -22.16 5.49
N ASN A 229 8.65 -21.33 5.04
CA ASN A 229 7.21 -21.63 4.98
C ASN A 229 6.77 -22.24 3.65
N LYS A 230 7.71 -22.73 2.82
CA LYS A 230 7.44 -23.49 1.58
C LYS A 230 6.68 -22.72 0.50
N TYR A 231 6.66 -21.39 0.57
CA TYR A 231 6.19 -20.53 -0.51
C TYR A 231 7.19 -20.40 -1.65
N ALA A 232 8.49 -20.51 -1.35
CA ALA A 232 9.56 -20.29 -2.30
C ALA A 232 10.53 -21.47 -2.38
N ASN A 233 10.99 -21.74 -3.60
CA ASN A 233 12.18 -22.52 -3.86
C ASN A 233 13.41 -21.63 -3.67
N LYS A 234 14.29 -22.02 -2.74
CA LYS A 234 15.54 -21.29 -2.44
C LYS A 234 16.43 -21.04 -3.66
N ASP A 235 16.32 -21.86 -4.70
CA ASP A 235 17.11 -21.76 -5.92
C ASP A 235 16.35 -21.07 -7.07
N HIS A 236 15.18 -20.49 -6.80
CA HIS A 236 14.39 -19.76 -7.80
C HIS A 236 13.77 -18.48 -7.24
N ILE A 237 14.57 -17.69 -6.51
CA ILE A 237 14.15 -16.42 -5.93
C ILE A 237 14.68 -15.25 -6.75
N ALA A 238 13.77 -14.38 -7.16
CA ALA A 238 14.07 -13.11 -7.80
C ALA A 238 13.60 -11.94 -6.93
N ILE A 239 14.39 -10.86 -6.90
CA ILE A 239 13.97 -9.58 -6.32
C ILE A 239 13.95 -8.48 -7.37
N HIS A 240 12.99 -7.56 -7.25
CA HIS A 240 12.81 -6.44 -8.15
C HIS A 240 12.52 -5.15 -7.39
N GLY A 241 13.20 -4.06 -7.76
CA GLY A 241 13.01 -2.74 -7.17
C GLY A 241 13.48 -1.62 -8.09
N GLY A 242 12.78 -0.49 -8.02
CA GLY A 242 13.09 0.71 -8.79
C GLY A 242 13.45 1.91 -7.92
N SER A 243 14.30 2.82 -8.40
CA SER A 243 14.74 4.01 -7.66
C SER A 243 15.35 3.62 -6.29
N ASN A 244 14.77 4.04 -5.16
CA ASN A 244 15.16 3.57 -3.82
C ASN A 244 15.05 2.04 -3.67
N GLY A 245 14.05 1.42 -4.30
CA GLY A 245 13.95 -0.04 -4.37
C GLY A 245 15.14 -0.68 -5.09
N GLY A 246 15.76 0.03 -6.03
CA GLY A 246 16.99 -0.41 -6.68
C GLY A 246 18.22 -0.39 -5.77
N VAL A 247 18.27 0.57 -4.84
CA VAL A 247 19.27 0.60 -3.76
C VAL A 247 19.08 -0.62 -2.85
N LEU A 248 17.83 -0.86 -2.45
CA LEU A 248 17.43 -1.98 -1.61
C LEU A 248 17.81 -3.33 -2.23
N THR A 249 17.43 -3.60 -3.48
CA THR A 249 17.76 -4.86 -4.16
C THR A 249 19.27 -5.05 -4.32
N THR A 250 20.00 -4.00 -4.68
CA THR A 250 21.45 -4.06 -4.88
C THR A 250 22.20 -4.26 -3.56
N ALA A 251 21.78 -3.59 -2.48
CA ALA A 251 22.35 -3.79 -1.15
C ALA A 251 22.13 -5.22 -0.66
N CYS A 252 20.91 -5.75 -0.80
CA CYS A 252 20.59 -7.13 -0.42
C CYS A 252 21.40 -8.16 -1.23
N ALA A 253 21.59 -7.93 -2.54
CA ALA A 253 22.42 -8.78 -3.38
C ALA A 253 23.89 -8.85 -2.90
N ASN A 254 24.44 -7.71 -2.45
CA ASN A 254 25.80 -7.63 -1.92
C ASN A 254 25.93 -8.24 -0.51
N GLN A 255 24.93 -8.04 0.35
CA GLN A 255 24.98 -8.44 1.76
C GLN A 255 24.60 -9.92 1.99
N ALA A 256 23.73 -10.47 1.16
CA ALA A 256 23.27 -11.87 1.24
C ALA A 256 23.56 -12.61 -0.08
N PRO A 257 24.83 -12.71 -0.50
CA PRO A 257 25.20 -13.39 -1.73
C PRO A 257 24.76 -14.86 -1.65
N GLY A 258 23.87 -15.25 -2.55
CA GLY A 258 23.33 -16.61 -2.62
C GLY A 258 21.89 -16.76 -2.14
N LEU A 259 21.29 -15.75 -1.51
CA LEU A 259 19.86 -15.74 -1.17
C LEU A 259 18.98 -15.51 -2.41
N TYR A 260 19.50 -14.76 -3.38
CA TYR A 260 18.79 -14.41 -4.62
C TYR A 260 19.49 -14.99 -5.84
N ARG A 261 18.71 -15.46 -6.82
CA ARG A 261 19.20 -15.97 -8.12
C ARG A 261 19.02 -14.98 -9.26
N CYS A 262 18.13 -14.01 -9.09
CA CYS A 262 17.94 -12.92 -10.02
C CYS A 262 17.69 -11.62 -9.25
N VAL A 263 18.33 -10.54 -9.69
CA VAL A 263 18.18 -9.20 -9.10
C VAL A 263 17.89 -8.23 -10.23
N ILE A 264 16.71 -7.61 -10.18
CA ILE A 264 16.24 -6.66 -11.18
C ILE A 264 16.24 -5.27 -10.56
N THR A 265 17.18 -4.43 -10.96
CA THR A 265 17.33 -3.06 -10.46
C THR A 265 16.99 -2.07 -11.56
N ILE A 266 15.97 -1.24 -11.35
CA ILE A 266 15.51 -0.24 -12.33
C ILE A 266 15.82 1.18 -11.84
N GLY A 267 16.74 1.88 -12.50
CA GLY A 267 17.09 3.27 -12.14
C GLY A 267 17.54 3.43 -10.69
N GLY A 268 18.26 2.44 -10.16
CA GLY A 268 18.75 2.45 -8.78
C GLY A 268 19.87 3.46 -8.55
N ILE A 269 19.81 4.19 -7.44
CA ILE A 269 20.86 5.13 -7.02
C ILE A 269 21.94 4.35 -6.26
N ILE A 270 22.90 3.76 -6.97
CA ILE A 270 23.83 2.77 -6.37
C ILE A 270 25.16 3.36 -5.88
N ASP A 271 25.50 4.60 -6.23
CA ASP A 271 26.59 5.36 -5.61
C ASP A 271 26.00 6.28 -4.53
N MET A 272 25.97 5.78 -3.29
CA MET A 272 25.39 6.51 -2.15
C MET A 272 26.29 7.65 -1.64
N LEU A 273 27.54 7.74 -2.08
CA LEU A 273 28.46 8.82 -1.69
C LEU A 273 28.32 10.05 -2.60
N ARG A 274 27.79 9.86 -3.81
CA ARG A 274 27.69 10.90 -4.85
C ARG A 274 26.29 11.02 -5.43
N VAL A 275 25.28 10.89 -4.58
CA VAL A 275 23.89 11.14 -4.98
C VAL A 275 23.77 12.60 -5.43
N CYS A 276 23.54 12.80 -6.73
CA CYS A 276 23.35 14.09 -7.36
C CYS A 276 21.87 14.44 -7.53
#